data_AF-A0A7W8XKY0-F1
#
_entry.id   AF-A0A7W8XKY0-F1
#
_cell.length_a   1.000
_cell.length_b   1.000
_cell.length_c   1.000
_cell.angle_alpha   90.00
_cell.angle_beta   90.00
_cell.angle_gamma   90.00
#
_symmetry.space_group_name_H-M   'P 1'
#
loop_
_entity.id
_entity.type
_entity.pdbx_description
1 polymer ?
#
loop_
_entity_poly.entity_id
_entity_poly.type
_entity_poly.pdbx_seq_one_letter_code
_entity_poly.pdbx_strand_id
1 'polypeptide(L)' 'MRSIRNKTSALKFPAPRPNQKWVADFTYLWTAEGWLYVAAVIDLFSRR' A
#
# COMPACT_ATOMS: atom_id res chain seq x y z
N MET A 1 25.41 20.02 -15.59
CA MET A 1 23.95 19.84 -15.79
C MET A 1 23.40 19.07 -14.58
N ARG A 2 22.87 19.75 -13.55
CA ARG A 2 22.50 19.11 -12.26
C ARG A 2 21.09 18.52 -12.32
N SER A 3 21.04 17.21 -12.15
CA SER A 3 19.86 16.35 -12.01
C SER A 3 18.95 16.80 -10.86
N ILE A 4 17.67 17.00 -11.16
CA ILE A 4 16.61 17.22 -10.17
C ILE A 4 16.24 15.85 -9.59
N ARG A 5 16.90 15.46 -8.49
CA ARG A 5 16.48 14.28 -7.72
C ARG A 5 15.25 14.67 -6.90
N ASN A 6 14.07 14.22 -7.31
CA ASN A 6 12.86 14.31 -6.51
C ASN A 6 13.10 13.61 -5.16
N LYS A 7 13.06 14.40 -4.09
CA LYS A 7 13.00 13.90 -2.72
C LYS A 7 11.57 13.41 -2.47
N THR A 8 11.34 12.10 -2.60
CA THR A 8 10.20 11.49 -1.92
C THR A 8 10.76 10.83 -0.66
N SER A 9 10.72 11.54 0.47
CA SER A 9 10.92 10.90 1.76
C SER A 9 9.79 9.90 1.93
N ALA A 10 10.05 8.61 1.68
CA ALA A 10 9.17 7.56 2.14
C ALA A 10 9.00 7.77 3.65
N LEU A 11 7.81 8.24 4.04
CA LEU A 11 7.54 8.60 5.42
C LEU A 11 7.62 7.30 6.23
N LYS A 12 8.73 7.10 6.94
CA LYS A 12 8.97 5.91 7.74
C LYS A 12 8.01 5.95 8.91
N PHE A 13 6.90 5.23 8.76
CA PHE A 13 5.88 5.08 9.79
C PHE A 13 6.00 3.71 10.45
N PRO A 14 6.71 3.57 11.57
CA PRO A 14 6.83 2.28 12.24
C PRO A 14 5.47 1.80 12.75
N ALA A 15 5.20 0.49 12.64
CA ALA A 15 4.10 -0.20 13.32
C ALA A 15 4.72 -1.03 14.46
N PRO A 16 4.74 -0.54 15.72
CA PRO A 16 5.46 -1.20 16.81
C PRO A 16 4.83 -2.50 17.34
N ARG A 17 3.52 -2.70 17.14
CA ARG A 17 2.75 -3.88 17.59
C ARG A 17 1.70 -4.28 16.54
N PRO A 18 1.24 -5.55 16.54
CA PRO A 18 0.13 -5.99 15.68
C PRO A 18 -1.12 -5.12 15.84
N ASN A 19 -1.96 -5.07 14.81
CA ASN A 19 -3.26 -4.39 14.80
C ASN A 19 -3.23 -2.87 15.03
N GLN A 20 -2.06 -2.22 15.00
CA GLN A 20 -1.98 -0.76 15.22
C GLN A 20 -2.11 0.06 13.94
N LYS A 21 -1.74 -0.52 12.79
CA LYS A 21 -1.73 0.19 11.52
C LYS A 21 -2.08 -0.76 10.39
N TRP A 22 -3.03 -0.34 9.58
CA TRP A 22 -3.56 -1.13 8.48
C TRP A 22 -3.45 -0.31 7.21
N VAL A 23 -3.10 -0.97 6.11
CA VAL A 23 -3.21 -0.39 4.76
C VAL A 23 -4.37 -1.05 4.07
N ALA A 24 -5.18 -0.22 3.42
CA ALA A 24 -6.26 -0.65 2.57
C ALA A 24 -6.04 -0.11 1.16
N ASP A 25 -6.11 -0.98 0.17
CA ASP A 25 -6.05 -0.62 -1.24
C ASP A 25 -7.26 -1.22 -1.96
N PHE A 26 -7.81 -0.47 -2.91
CA PHE A 26 -8.91 -0.88 -3.75
C PHE A 26 -8.46 -0.91 -5.20
N THR A 27 -8.77 -1.99 -5.91
CA THR A 27 -8.46 -2.15 -7.32
C THR A 27 -9.60 -2.83 -8.06
N TYR A 28 -9.54 -2.77 -9.38
CA TYR A 28 -10.47 -3.44 -10.27
C TYR A 28 -9.71 -4.49 -11.08
N LEU A 29 -10.32 -5.65 -11.23
CA LEU A 29 -9.80 -6.75 -12.05
C LEU A 29 -10.80 -7.07 -13.16
N TRP A 30 -10.30 -7.23 -14.37
CA TRP A 30 -11.11 -7.70 -15.50
C TRP A 30 -11.17 -9.23 -15.49
N THR A 31 -12.37 -9.79 -15.59
CA THR A 31 -12.62 -11.23 -15.69
C THR A 31 -13.45 -11.54 -16.94
N ALA A 32 -13.61 -12.82 -17.28
CA ALA A 32 -14.46 -13.24 -18.41
C ALA A 32 -15.95 -12.85 -18.21
N GLU A 33 -16.37 -12.63 -16.97
CA GLU A 33 -17.74 -12.25 -16.59
C GLU A 33 -17.89 -10.73 -16.33
N GLY A 34 -16.80 -9.96 -16.51
CA GLY A 34 -16.78 -8.51 -16.35
C GLY A 34 -15.87 -8.01 -15.22
N TRP A 35 -16.11 -6.78 -14.75
CA TRP A 35 -15.30 -6.10 -13.74
C TRP A 35 -15.59 -6.62 -12.33
N LEU A 36 -14.53 -7.01 -11.63
CA LEU A 36 -14.54 -7.33 -10.20
C LEU A 36 -13.87 -6.22 -9.41
N TYR A 37 -14.52 -5.77 -8.35
CA TYR A 37 -13.96 -4.82 -7.38
C TYR A 37 -13.30 -5.59 -6.24
N VAL A 38 -12.04 -5.32 -5.97
CA VAL A 38 -11.24 -6.02 -4.95
C VAL A 38 -10.74 -5.02 -3.93
N ALA A 39 -10.91 -5.38 -2.65
CA ALA A 39 -10.37 -4.66 -1.51
C ALA A 39 -9.34 -5.54 -0.80
N ALA A 40 -8.13 -5.02 -0.60
CA ALA A 40 -7.09 -5.68 0.18
C ALA A 40 -6.85 -4.88 1.46
N VAL A 41 -6.84 -5.56 2.61
CA VAL A 41 -6.58 -4.97 3.93
C VAL A 41 -5.45 -5.74 4.60
N ILE A 42 -4.34 -5.05 4.90
CA ILE A 42 -3.11 -5.68 5.40
C ILE A 42 -2.63 -4.96 6.67
N ASP A 43 -2.32 -5.73 7.72
CA ASP A 43 -1.62 -5.21 8.91
C ASP A 43 -0.15 -4.92 8.58
N LEU A 44 0.27 -3.68 8.79
CA LEU A 44 1.64 -3.23 8.54
C LEU A 44 2.66 -3.81 9.51
N PHE A 45 2.24 -4.35 10.66
CA PHE A 45 3.14 -5.04 11.58
C PHE A 45 3.73 -6.32 10.97
N SER A 46 2.98 -7.01 10.10
CA SER A 46 3.33 -8.33 9.57
C SER A 46 4.36 -8.31 8.42
N ARG A 47 4.89 -7.14 8.05
CA ARG A 47 5.88 -6.96 6.95
C ARG A 47 7.33 -6.88 7.45
N ARG A 48 7.66 -7.54 8.57
CA ARG A 48 9.02 -7.60 9.13
C ARG A 48 9.78 -8.84 8.67
#